data_AF-A0A6B2DR84-F1
#
_entry.id   AF-A0A6B2DR84-F1
#
_cell.length_a   1.000
_cell.length_b   1.000
_cell.length_c   1.000
_cell.angle_alpha   90.00
_cell.angle_beta   90.00
_cell.angle_gamma   90.00
#
_symmetry.space_group_name_H-M   'P 1'
#
loop_
_entity.id
_entity.type
_entity.pdbx_description
1 polymer ?
#
loop_
_entity_poly.entity_id
_entity_poly.type
_entity_poly.pdbx_seq_one_letter_code
_entity_poly.pdbx_strand_id
1 'polypeptide(L)'
;MREVTKRRWRVVLDVALGLFLAFVVAAGTIESRSYWELAGGLAVVAGSVATSRRYPGVSLGIALAGTLAVPFPYGDRVAVWVVFVLVAMSYLAGLRMERARPGVLTGVAVVLLGLPLSLFVGPDGIGDWAAMVAILVFAGLSPWLLGRYVRVRGELARTGWRRAEEMESRQRLVADQARLRERARIASDMHDSLGHELSLIAVRAAALEVAPGLDGTQRDAATQLRTSAAAATERLREIIG
;
A
#
# COMPACT_ATOMS: atom_id res chain seq x y z
N MET A 1 -2.10 18.21 6.53
CA MET A 1 -2.43 18.90 5.24
C MET A 1 -2.69 17.95 4.07
N ARG A 2 -1.91 16.87 3.85
CA ARG A 2 -2.09 15.90 2.73
C ARG A 2 -3.43 15.12 2.70
N GLU A 3 -4.07 14.90 3.85
CA GLU A 3 -5.37 14.20 3.95
C GLU A 3 -6.54 15.03 3.39
N VAL A 4 -6.53 16.36 3.62
CA VAL A 4 -7.60 17.27 3.19
C VAL A 4 -7.60 17.44 1.66
N THR A 5 -6.41 17.50 1.05
CA THR A 5 -6.25 17.59 -0.41
C THR A 5 -6.74 16.32 -1.10
N LYS A 6 -6.42 15.12 -0.54
CA LYS A 6 -6.92 13.84 -1.07
C LYS A 6 -8.45 13.74 -1.02
N ARG A 7 -9.08 14.25 0.06
CA ARG A 7 -10.55 14.25 0.19
C ARG A 7 -11.19 15.18 -0.84
N ARG A 8 -10.67 16.39 -1.03
CA ARG A 8 -11.18 17.35 -2.04
C ARG A 8 -11.04 16.82 -3.47
N TRP A 9 -9.89 16.24 -3.82
CA TRP A 9 -9.65 15.73 -5.17
C TRP A 9 -10.57 14.56 -5.54
N ARG A 10 -10.90 13.68 -4.58
CA ARG A 10 -11.89 12.62 -4.77
C ARG A 10 -13.31 13.16 -4.98
N VAL A 11 -13.66 14.26 -4.29
CA VAL A 11 -14.96 14.90 -4.49
C VAL A 11 -15.07 15.49 -5.88
N VAL A 12 -14.01 16.16 -6.35
CA VAL A 12 -13.96 16.71 -7.71
C VAL A 12 -14.06 15.59 -8.76
N LEU A 13 -13.34 14.48 -8.57
CA LEU A 13 -13.44 13.32 -9.48
C LEU A 13 -14.83 12.72 -9.55
N ASP A 14 -15.51 12.54 -8.40
CA ASP A 14 -16.87 12.00 -8.39
C ASP A 14 -17.88 12.96 -9.04
N VAL A 15 -17.71 14.28 -8.86
CA VAL A 15 -18.55 15.30 -9.50
C VAL A 15 -18.29 15.34 -11.01
N ALA A 16 -17.03 15.28 -11.43
CA ALA A 16 -16.66 15.21 -12.84
C ALA A 16 -17.20 13.93 -13.51
N LEU A 17 -17.13 12.79 -12.82
CA LEU A 17 -17.71 11.53 -13.28
C LEU A 17 -19.24 11.62 -13.38
N GLY A 18 -19.90 12.21 -12.38
CA GLY A 18 -21.35 12.42 -12.41
C GLY A 18 -21.79 13.35 -13.54
N LEU A 19 -21.06 14.45 -13.75
CA LEU A 19 -21.30 15.38 -14.87
C LEU A 19 -21.06 14.71 -16.22
N PHE A 20 -20.00 13.89 -16.35
CA PHE A 20 -19.73 13.13 -17.57
C PHE A 20 -20.85 12.13 -17.86
N LEU A 21 -21.30 11.36 -16.86
CA LEU A 21 -22.41 10.42 -17.03
C LEU A 21 -23.72 11.13 -17.35
N ALA A 22 -24.01 12.28 -16.71
CA ALA A 22 -25.18 13.10 -17.02
C ALA A 22 -25.11 13.67 -18.45
N PHE A 23 -23.93 14.09 -18.91
CA PHE A 23 -23.71 14.53 -20.28
C PHE A 23 -23.93 13.39 -21.29
N VAL A 24 -23.44 12.18 -21.00
CA VAL A 24 -23.64 11.00 -21.85
C VAL A 24 -25.12 10.61 -21.94
N VAL A 25 -25.87 10.69 -20.82
CA VAL A 25 -27.34 10.51 -20.82
C VAL A 25 -27.99 11.57 -21.71
N ALA A 26 -27.67 12.85 -21.51
CA ALA A 26 -28.24 13.95 -22.29
C ALA A 26 -27.93 13.80 -23.80
N ALA A 27 -26.70 13.45 -24.16
CA ALA A 27 -26.29 13.23 -25.54
C ALA A 27 -27.03 12.05 -26.20
N GLY A 28 -27.19 10.93 -25.50
CA GLY A 28 -27.91 9.76 -26.02
C GLY A 28 -29.41 10.00 -26.21
N THR A 29 -30.00 10.85 -25.39
CA THR A 29 -31.44 11.15 -25.45
C THR A 29 -31.81 12.26 -26.43
N ILE A 30 -30.84 13.07 -26.89
CA ILE A 30 -31.08 14.05 -27.96
C ILE A 30 -31.52 13.32 -29.26
N GLU A 31 -31.04 12.09 -29.46
CA GLU A 31 -31.48 11.23 -30.57
C GLU A 31 -32.88 10.63 -30.39
N SER A 32 -33.31 10.31 -29.17
CA SER A 32 -34.56 9.57 -28.91
C SER A 32 -35.82 10.44 -28.78
N ARG A 33 -35.68 11.77 -28.61
CA ARG A 33 -36.77 12.74 -28.39
C ARG A 33 -37.76 12.34 -27.27
N SER A 34 -37.35 11.46 -26.35
CA SER A 34 -38.17 10.99 -25.24
C SER A 34 -37.74 11.64 -23.92
N TYR A 35 -38.56 12.56 -23.41
CA TYR A 35 -38.28 13.26 -22.14
C TYR A 35 -38.31 12.32 -20.91
N TRP A 36 -39.00 11.18 -21.02
CA TRP A 36 -39.06 10.18 -19.95
C TRP A 36 -37.76 9.38 -19.80
N GLU A 37 -37.04 9.13 -20.90
CA GLU A 37 -35.71 8.49 -20.87
C GLU A 37 -34.66 9.40 -20.23
N LEU A 38 -34.75 10.72 -20.49
CA LEU A 38 -33.92 11.74 -19.83
C LEU A 38 -34.12 11.73 -18.32
N ALA A 39 -35.38 11.81 -17.87
CA ALA A 39 -35.71 11.85 -16.45
C ALA A 39 -35.31 10.54 -15.75
N GLY A 40 -35.56 9.39 -16.37
CA GLY A 40 -35.19 8.07 -15.85
C GLY A 40 -33.67 7.89 -15.78
N GLY A 41 -32.96 8.20 -16.87
CA GLY A 41 -31.50 8.10 -16.93
C GLY A 41 -30.80 9.03 -15.93
N LEU A 42 -31.25 10.28 -15.79
CA LEU A 42 -30.73 11.20 -14.80
C LEU A 42 -31.02 10.75 -13.37
N ALA A 43 -32.20 10.18 -13.10
CA ALA A 43 -32.52 9.62 -11.78
C ALA A 43 -31.62 8.42 -11.43
N VAL A 44 -31.36 7.54 -12.39
CA VAL A 44 -30.44 6.40 -12.22
C VAL A 44 -29.01 6.89 -11.99
N VAL A 45 -28.52 7.85 -12.78
CA VAL A 45 -27.17 8.43 -12.60
C VAL A 45 -27.05 9.12 -11.24
N ALA A 46 -28.01 9.96 -10.88
CA ALA A 46 -28.02 10.67 -9.60
C ALA A 46 -28.07 9.69 -8.42
N GLY A 47 -28.93 8.67 -8.49
CA GLY A 47 -29.06 7.63 -7.48
C GLY A 47 -27.81 6.75 -7.35
N SER A 48 -27.21 6.36 -8.48
CA SER A 48 -25.98 5.57 -8.51
C SER A 48 -24.79 6.37 -7.96
N VAL A 49 -24.63 7.64 -8.36
CA VAL A 49 -23.54 8.51 -7.90
C VAL A 49 -23.69 8.86 -6.43
N ALA A 50 -24.90 9.21 -5.96
CA ALA A 50 -25.16 9.52 -4.55
C ALA A 50 -24.88 8.31 -3.65
N THR A 51 -25.28 7.11 -4.09
CA THR A 51 -25.15 5.89 -3.30
C THR A 51 -23.75 5.26 -3.40
N SER A 52 -22.97 5.57 -4.45
CA SER A 52 -21.63 5.02 -4.72
C SER A 52 -20.63 5.19 -3.57
N ARG A 53 -20.83 6.22 -2.72
CA ARG A 53 -19.95 6.54 -1.59
C ARG A 53 -20.27 5.76 -0.32
N ARG A 54 -21.55 5.53 -0.05
CA ARG A 54 -22.01 4.98 1.23
C ARG A 54 -22.30 3.48 1.12
N TYR A 55 -22.81 3.03 -0.02
CA TYR A 55 -23.16 1.64 -0.27
C TYR A 55 -22.85 1.26 -1.72
N PRO A 56 -21.59 0.93 -2.07
CA PRO A 56 -21.21 0.56 -3.43
C PRO A 56 -22.00 -0.65 -3.97
N GLY A 57 -22.52 -1.52 -3.10
CA GLY A 57 -23.42 -2.62 -3.51
C GLY A 57 -24.80 -2.18 -3.94
N VAL A 58 -25.37 -1.16 -3.28
CA VAL A 58 -26.68 -0.60 -3.66
C VAL A 58 -26.54 0.21 -4.95
N SER A 59 -25.43 0.93 -5.14
CA SER A 59 -25.13 1.66 -6.38
C SER A 59 -25.03 0.73 -7.61
N LEU A 60 -24.37 -0.43 -7.45
CA LEU A 60 -24.29 -1.46 -8.48
C LEU A 60 -25.65 -2.12 -8.72
N GLY A 61 -26.44 -2.37 -7.66
CA GLY A 61 -27.82 -2.82 -7.78
C GLY A 61 -28.72 -1.85 -8.55
N ILE A 62 -28.58 -0.54 -8.32
CA ILE A 62 -29.32 0.51 -9.05
C ILE A 62 -28.89 0.55 -10.53
N ALA A 63 -27.60 0.45 -10.83
CA ALA A 63 -27.11 0.42 -12.21
C ALA A 63 -27.60 -0.81 -12.97
N LEU A 64 -27.62 -1.98 -12.31
CA LEU A 64 -28.12 -3.22 -12.89
C LEU A 64 -29.65 -3.22 -13.01
N ALA A 65 -30.38 -2.65 -12.04
CA ALA A 65 -31.82 -2.48 -12.13
C ALA A 65 -32.19 -1.52 -13.26
N GLY A 66 -31.41 -0.47 -13.50
CA GLY A 66 -31.55 0.42 -14.66
C GLY A 66 -31.36 -0.32 -15.99
N THR A 67 -30.52 -1.36 -16.02
CA THR A 67 -30.34 -2.21 -17.21
C THR A 67 -31.59 -3.06 -17.48
N LEU A 68 -32.29 -3.50 -16.44
CA LEU A 68 -33.56 -4.25 -16.56
C LEU A 68 -34.76 -3.34 -16.84
N ALA A 69 -34.72 -2.10 -16.35
CA ALA A 69 -35.81 -1.13 -16.47
C ALA A 69 -35.85 -0.40 -17.82
N VAL A 70 -34.81 -0.52 -18.64
CA VAL A 70 -34.85 -0.16 -20.06
C VAL A 70 -35.13 -1.46 -20.81
N PRO A 71 -36.40 -1.90 -20.91
CA PRO A 71 -36.70 -3.07 -21.70
C PRO A 71 -36.24 -2.79 -23.14
N PHE A 72 -35.73 -3.83 -23.80
CA PHE A 72 -35.29 -3.82 -25.20
C PHE A 72 -36.34 -3.42 -26.28
N PRO A 73 -37.65 -3.10 -26.03
CA PRO A 73 -38.57 -2.69 -27.09
C PRO A 73 -38.32 -1.33 -27.76
N TYR A 74 -37.34 -0.52 -27.34
CA TYR A 74 -37.11 0.82 -27.92
C TYR A 74 -36.27 0.80 -29.21
N GLY A 75 -36.67 -0.04 -30.18
CA GLY A 75 -36.27 0.07 -31.59
C GLY A 75 -34.79 -0.15 -31.91
N ASP A 76 -34.31 -1.39 -31.75
CA ASP A 76 -33.01 -1.89 -32.24
C ASP A 76 -31.74 -1.20 -31.70
N ARG A 77 -31.83 -0.35 -30.66
CA ARG A 77 -30.67 0.38 -30.12
C ARG A 77 -30.38 0.09 -28.66
N VAL A 78 -29.13 -0.24 -28.38
CA VAL A 78 -28.59 -0.28 -27.01
C VAL A 78 -28.29 1.14 -26.57
N ALA A 79 -28.95 1.59 -25.50
CA ALA A 79 -28.71 2.90 -24.91
C ALA A 79 -27.28 3.00 -24.36
N VAL A 80 -26.41 3.69 -25.11
CA VAL A 80 -24.96 3.81 -24.84
C VAL A 80 -24.69 4.29 -23.42
N TRP A 81 -25.54 5.16 -22.87
CA TRP A 81 -25.40 5.69 -21.51
C TRP A 81 -25.49 4.60 -20.42
N VAL A 82 -26.28 3.54 -20.62
CA VAL A 82 -26.42 2.43 -19.66
C VAL A 82 -25.09 1.69 -19.52
N VAL A 83 -24.40 1.47 -20.64
CA VAL A 83 -23.08 0.81 -20.68
C VAL A 83 -22.06 1.63 -19.89
N PHE A 84 -22.01 2.96 -20.09
CA PHE A 84 -21.08 3.83 -19.38
C PHE A 84 -21.34 3.88 -17.87
N VAL A 85 -22.62 3.93 -17.46
CA VAL A 85 -22.99 3.88 -16.04
C VAL A 85 -22.59 2.53 -15.44
N LEU A 86 -22.83 1.43 -16.15
CA LEU A 86 -22.48 0.09 -15.70
C LEU A 86 -20.96 -0.07 -15.55
N VAL A 87 -20.16 0.39 -16.52
CA VAL A 87 -18.69 0.37 -16.46
C VAL A 87 -18.18 1.16 -15.25
N ALA A 88 -18.66 2.39 -15.09
CA ALA A 88 -18.23 3.28 -14.02
C ALA A 88 -18.56 2.70 -12.63
N MET A 89 -19.79 2.23 -12.44
CA MET A 89 -20.24 1.71 -11.15
C MET A 89 -19.62 0.34 -10.84
N SER A 90 -19.42 -0.51 -11.85
CA SER A 90 -18.75 -1.80 -11.67
C SER A 90 -17.27 -1.64 -11.31
N TYR A 91 -16.57 -0.71 -11.97
CA TYR A 91 -15.19 -0.36 -11.61
C TYR A 91 -15.08 0.18 -10.19
N LEU A 92 -15.96 1.12 -9.80
CA LEU A 92 -15.99 1.68 -8.46
C LEU A 92 -16.34 0.63 -7.39
N ALA A 93 -17.25 -0.29 -7.70
CA ALA A 93 -17.57 -1.42 -6.82
C ALA A 93 -16.34 -2.32 -6.63
N GLY A 94 -15.59 -2.61 -7.70
CA GLY A 94 -14.34 -3.36 -7.62
C GLY A 94 -13.26 -2.69 -6.76
N LEU A 95 -13.15 -1.36 -6.84
CA LEU A 95 -12.22 -0.57 -6.03
C LEU A 95 -12.62 -0.47 -4.55
N ARG A 96 -13.92 -0.34 -4.26
CA ARG A 96 -14.42 0.04 -2.91
C ARG A 96 -14.92 -1.15 -2.08
N MET A 97 -15.34 -2.26 -2.70
CA MET A 97 -15.82 -3.43 -1.96
C MET A 97 -14.68 -4.28 -1.41
N GLU A 98 -14.66 -4.52 -0.10
CA GLU A 98 -13.72 -5.45 0.56
C GLU A 98 -14.05 -6.93 0.28
N ARG A 99 -15.33 -7.24 0.12
CA ARG A 99 -15.82 -8.59 -0.12
C ARG A 99 -16.40 -8.70 -1.53
N ALA A 100 -15.97 -9.72 -2.26
CA ALA A 100 -16.44 -10.01 -3.62
C ALA A 100 -17.89 -10.49 -3.68
N ARG A 101 -18.33 -11.20 -2.63
CA ARG A 101 -19.62 -11.90 -2.56
C ARG A 101 -20.83 -11.03 -2.94
N PRO A 102 -21.06 -9.84 -2.36
CA PRO A 102 -22.25 -9.04 -2.70
C PRO A 102 -22.27 -8.57 -4.16
N GLY A 103 -21.12 -8.25 -4.76
CA GLY A 103 -21.03 -7.88 -6.18
C GLY A 103 -21.32 -9.05 -7.12
N VAL A 104 -20.84 -10.25 -6.77
CA VAL A 104 -21.12 -11.47 -7.56
C VAL A 104 -22.58 -11.88 -7.43
N LEU A 105 -23.15 -11.84 -6.21
CA LEU A 105 -24.55 -12.20 -5.97
C LEU A 105 -25.52 -11.27 -6.71
N THR A 106 -25.23 -9.97 -6.75
CA THR A 106 -26.06 -9.00 -7.48
C THR A 106 -25.95 -9.19 -9.00
N GLY A 107 -24.76 -9.44 -9.54
CA GLY A 107 -24.60 -9.78 -10.95
C GLY A 107 -25.33 -11.06 -11.34
N VAL A 108 -25.20 -12.13 -10.54
CA VAL A 108 -25.90 -13.41 -10.76
C VAL A 108 -27.41 -13.24 -10.68
N ALA A 109 -27.91 -12.51 -9.68
CA ALA A 109 -29.34 -12.24 -9.54
C ALA A 109 -29.90 -11.53 -10.78
N VAL A 110 -29.16 -10.58 -11.36
CA VAL A 110 -29.60 -9.84 -12.54
C VAL A 110 -29.60 -10.69 -13.80
N VAL A 111 -28.62 -11.58 -13.97
CA VAL A 111 -28.63 -12.56 -15.08
C VAL A 111 -29.82 -13.51 -14.98
N LEU A 112 -30.13 -13.99 -13.77
CA LEU A 112 -31.24 -14.91 -13.51
C LEU A 112 -32.62 -14.23 -13.68
N LEU A 113 -32.76 -12.99 -13.21
CA LEU A 113 -34.01 -12.21 -13.34
C LEU A 113 -34.21 -11.68 -14.76
N GLY A 114 -33.14 -11.44 -15.52
CA GLY A 114 -33.23 -10.96 -16.89
C GLY A 114 -33.77 -12.02 -17.86
N LEU A 115 -33.52 -13.31 -17.62
CA LEU A 115 -34.01 -14.39 -18.49
C LEU A 115 -35.55 -14.40 -18.64
N PRO A 116 -36.36 -14.48 -17.56
CA PRO A 116 -37.81 -14.45 -17.71
C PRO A 116 -38.27 -13.12 -18.31
N LEU A 117 -37.65 -11.99 -17.93
CA LEU A 117 -38.01 -10.69 -18.49
C LEU A 117 -37.81 -10.64 -20.01
N SER A 118 -36.67 -11.12 -20.51
CA SER A 118 -36.38 -11.19 -21.94
C SER A 118 -37.36 -12.12 -22.67
N LEU A 119 -37.75 -13.25 -22.07
CA LEU A 119 -38.71 -14.18 -22.67
C LEU A 119 -40.15 -13.63 -22.73
N PHE A 120 -40.56 -12.80 -21.77
CA PHE A 120 -41.92 -12.24 -21.72
C PHE A 120 -42.08 -10.92 -22.48
N VAL A 121 -41.00 -10.14 -22.63
CA VAL A 121 -41.04 -8.76 -23.15
C VAL A 121 -40.22 -8.57 -24.43
N GLY A 122 -39.18 -9.39 -24.63
CA GLY A 122 -38.24 -9.24 -25.74
C GLY A 122 -38.77 -9.84 -27.05
N PRO A 123 -38.57 -9.18 -28.21
CA PRO A 123 -38.96 -9.70 -29.51
C PRO A 123 -38.24 -11.00 -29.88
N ASP A 124 -36.96 -11.14 -29.54
CA ASP A 124 -36.13 -12.30 -29.88
C ASP A 124 -35.85 -13.23 -28.67
N GLY A 125 -36.36 -12.87 -27.48
CA GLY A 125 -36.33 -13.66 -26.25
C GLY A 125 -34.93 -14.06 -25.79
N ILE A 126 -34.41 -15.17 -26.34
CA ILE A 126 -33.08 -15.71 -26.07
C ILE A 126 -31.99 -14.80 -26.66
N GLY A 127 -32.21 -14.20 -27.83
CA GLY A 127 -31.25 -13.29 -28.46
C GLY A 127 -30.96 -12.06 -27.59
N ASP A 128 -32.03 -11.42 -27.10
CA ASP A 128 -31.94 -10.27 -26.20
C ASP A 128 -31.29 -10.62 -24.87
N TRP A 129 -31.61 -11.80 -24.32
CA TRP A 129 -30.97 -12.29 -23.10
C TRP A 129 -29.46 -12.50 -23.29
N ALA A 130 -29.06 -13.12 -24.41
CA ALA A 130 -27.64 -13.35 -24.73
C ALA A 130 -26.88 -12.02 -24.91
N ALA A 131 -27.49 -11.04 -25.58
CA ALA A 131 -26.92 -9.69 -25.72
C ALA A 131 -26.78 -8.98 -24.36
N MET A 132 -27.80 -9.07 -23.50
CA MET A 132 -27.75 -8.53 -22.15
C MET A 132 -26.63 -9.16 -21.31
N VAL A 133 -26.48 -10.50 -21.36
CA VAL A 133 -25.40 -11.22 -20.68
C VAL A 133 -24.03 -10.78 -21.21
N ALA A 134 -23.88 -10.65 -22.53
CA ALA A 134 -22.63 -10.16 -23.13
C ALA A 134 -22.27 -8.76 -22.61
N ILE A 135 -23.22 -7.82 -22.59
CA ILE A 135 -23.02 -6.48 -22.02
C ILE A 135 -22.64 -6.58 -20.54
N LEU A 136 -23.32 -7.40 -19.75
CA LEU A 136 -23.02 -7.53 -18.33
C LEU A 136 -21.63 -8.11 -18.07
N VAL A 137 -21.17 -9.04 -18.89
CA VAL A 137 -19.80 -9.58 -18.82
C VAL A 137 -18.77 -8.53 -19.24
N PHE A 138 -18.95 -7.88 -20.39
CA PHE A 138 -17.96 -6.94 -20.91
C PHE A 138 -17.95 -5.61 -20.13
N ALA A 139 -19.10 -5.02 -19.86
CA ALA A 139 -19.23 -3.72 -19.20
C ALA A 139 -19.39 -3.81 -17.67
N GLY A 140 -19.77 -4.97 -17.14
CA GLY A 140 -19.88 -5.17 -15.69
C GLY A 140 -18.68 -5.92 -15.09
N LEU A 141 -18.42 -7.14 -15.56
CA LEU A 141 -17.39 -8.00 -14.97
C LEU A 141 -15.97 -7.48 -15.24
N SER A 142 -15.68 -7.04 -16.47
CA SER A 142 -14.32 -6.60 -16.82
C SER A 142 -13.86 -5.37 -16.02
N PRO A 143 -14.66 -4.30 -15.86
CA PRO A 143 -14.23 -3.13 -15.09
C PRO A 143 -14.21 -3.45 -13.59
N TRP A 144 -15.09 -4.32 -13.11
CA TRP A 144 -15.06 -4.78 -11.72
C TRP A 144 -13.77 -5.53 -11.38
N LEU A 145 -13.32 -6.45 -12.24
CA LEU A 145 -12.05 -7.16 -12.09
C LEU A 145 -10.87 -6.19 -12.13
N LEU A 146 -10.89 -5.23 -13.05
CA LEU A 146 -9.84 -4.20 -13.15
C LEU A 146 -9.76 -3.35 -11.87
N GLY A 147 -10.91 -2.92 -11.33
CA GLY A 147 -10.96 -2.18 -10.07
C GLY A 147 -10.38 -2.99 -8.90
N ARG A 148 -10.69 -4.29 -8.83
CA ARG A 148 -10.13 -5.20 -7.82
C ARG A 148 -8.61 -5.37 -7.99
N TYR A 149 -8.15 -5.54 -9.23
CA TYR A 149 -6.73 -5.67 -9.53
C TYR A 149 -5.93 -4.43 -9.13
N VAL A 150 -6.42 -3.23 -9.46
CA VAL A 150 -5.80 -1.96 -9.07
C VAL A 150 -5.73 -1.83 -7.55
N ARG A 151 -6.80 -2.21 -6.83
CA ARG A 151 -6.82 -2.23 -5.36
C ARG A 151 -5.75 -3.16 -4.80
N VAL A 152 -5.73 -4.42 -5.23
CA VAL A 152 -4.78 -5.43 -4.74
C VAL A 152 -3.34 -5.03 -5.04
N ARG A 153 -3.06 -4.53 -6.25
CA ARG A 153 -1.75 -3.98 -6.63
C ARG A 153 -1.34 -2.83 -5.70
N GLY A 154 -2.26 -1.93 -5.36
CA GLY A 154 -1.99 -0.82 -4.45
C GLY A 154 -1.70 -1.28 -3.01
N GLU A 155 -2.42 -2.29 -2.52
CA GLU A 155 -2.18 -2.90 -1.20
C GLU A 155 -0.82 -3.63 -1.15
N LEU A 156 -0.48 -4.38 -2.20
CA LEU A 156 0.82 -5.04 -2.36
C LEU A 156 1.98 -4.03 -2.42
N ALA A 157 1.82 -2.95 -3.18
CA ALA A 157 2.84 -1.90 -3.24
C ALA A 157 3.06 -1.28 -1.85
N ARG A 158 1.99 -0.91 -1.14
CA ARG A 158 2.09 -0.31 0.21
C ARG A 158 2.75 -1.24 1.23
N THR A 159 2.43 -2.53 1.17
CA THR A 159 3.04 -3.53 2.07
C THR A 159 4.50 -3.79 1.69
N GLY A 160 4.83 -3.76 0.40
CA GLY A 160 6.21 -3.82 -0.09
C GLY A 160 7.05 -2.63 0.41
N TRP A 161 6.54 -1.40 0.29
CA TRP A 161 7.23 -0.21 0.79
C TRP A 161 7.46 -0.25 2.30
N ARG A 162 6.47 -0.67 3.09
CA ARG A 162 6.64 -0.83 4.55
C ARG A 162 7.72 -1.85 4.89
N ARG A 163 7.73 -3.00 4.20
CA ARG A 163 8.78 -4.02 4.38
C ARG A 163 10.16 -3.50 4.00
N ALA A 164 10.27 -2.73 2.93
CA ALA A 164 11.55 -2.13 2.52
C ALA A 164 12.08 -1.16 3.60
N GLU A 165 11.21 -0.31 4.15
CA GLU A 165 11.55 0.63 5.23
C GLU A 165 11.97 -0.10 6.52
N GLU A 166 11.26 -1.17 6.89
CA GLU A 166 11.63 -2.04 8.02
C GLU A 166 12.99 -2.72 7.81
N MET A 167 13.26 -3.21 6.59
CA MET A 167 14.54 -3.85 6.25
C MET A 167 15.70 -2.86 6.28
N GLU A 168 15.50 -1.64 5.77
CA GLU A 168 16.51 -0.58 5.81
C GLU A 168 16.83 -0.18 7.25
N SER A 169 15.81 -0.01 8.10
CA SER A 169 15.98 0.27 9.52
C SER A 169 16.78 -0.84 10.23
N ARG A 170 16.44 -2.12 9.98
CA ARG A 170 17.17 -3.27 10.53
C ARG A 170 18.63 -3.30 10.08
N GLN A 171 18.89 -3.04 8.80
CA GLN A 171 20.27 -3.02 8.29
C GLN A 171 21.11 -1.94 8.95
N ARG A 172 20.55 -0.75 9.17
CA ARG A 172 21.22 0.33 9.90
C ARG A 172 21.56 -0.08 11.33
N LEU A 173 20.60 -0.67 12.05
CA LEU A 173 20.85 -1.19 13.40
C LEU A 173 21.93 -2.26 13.44
N VAL A 174 21.93 -3.20 12.49
CA VAL A 174 22.96 -4.24 12.39
C VAL A 174 24.33 -3.62 12.10
N ALA A 175 24.40 -2.65 11.18
CA ALA A 175 25.64 -1.95 10.86
C ALA A 175 26.19 -1.16 12.06
N ASP A 176 25.34 -0.45 12.79
CA ASP A 176 25.72 0.28 13.99
C ASP A 176 26.20 -0.65 15.10
N GLN A 177 25.51 -1.79 15.31
CA GLN A 177 25.97 -2.80 16.25
C GLN A 177 27.30 -3.42 15.83
N ALA A 178 27.50 -3.71 14.55
CA ALA A 178 28.77 -4.21 14.05
C ALA A 178 29.90 -3.20 14.29
N ARG A 179 29.65 -1.91 14.04
CA ARG A 179 30.61 -0.83 14.30
C ARG A 179 30.93 -0.71 15.79
N LEU A 180 29.94 -0.83 16.68
CA LEU A 180 30.16 -0.79 18.13
C LEU A 180 30.94 -2.02 18.63
N ARG A 181 30.61 -3.22 18.12
CA ARG A 181 31.37 -4.44 18.42
C ARG A 181 32.81 -4.35 17.96
N GLU A 182 33.03 -3.80 16.77
CA GLU A 182 34.38 -3.60 16.24
C GLU A 182 35.19 -2.62 17.10
N ARG A 183 34.58 -1.50 17.50
CA ARG A 183 35.22 -0.54 18.41
C ARG A 183 35.55 -1.14 19.76
N ALA A 184 34.64 -1.95 20.32
CA ALA A 184 34.88 -2.66 21.57
C ALA A 184 36.01 -3.68 21.43
N ARG A 185 36.06 -4.42 20.30
CA ARG A 185 37.16 -5.34 20.00
C ARG A 185 38.50 -4.62 19.91
N ILE A 186 38.58 -3.52 19.14
CA ILE A 186 39.80 -2.72 19.03
C ILE A 186 40.24 -2.20 20.41
N ALA A 187 39.31 -1.72 21.24
CA ALA A 187 39.64 -1.27 22.60
C ALA A 187 40.21 -2.40 23.46
N SER A 188 39.63 -3.61 23.37
CA SER A 188 40.15 -4.80 24.07
C SER A 188 41.54 -5.20 23.58
N ASP A 189 41.74 -5.28 22.27
CA ASP A 189 43.04 -5.66 21.67
C ASP A 189 44.13 -4.63 22.01
N MET A 190 43.79 -3.33 22.01
CA MET A 190 44.69 -2.26 22.45
C MET A 190 45.00 -2.36 23.95
N HIS A 191 44.02 -2.70 24.79
CA HIS A 191 44.23 -2.86 26.22
C HIS A 191 45.18 -4.02 26.53
N ASP A 192 44.96 -5.18 25.88
CA ASP A 192 45.77 -6.37 26.11
C ASP A 192 47.23 -6.16 25.66
N SER A 193 47.43 -5.53 24.50
CA SER A 193 48.77 -5.21 23.99
C SER A 193 49.48 -4.15 24.85
N LEU A 194 48.82 -3.03 25.19
CA LEU A 194 49.40 -2.01 26.08
C LEU A 194 49.69 -2.56 27.48
N GLY A 195 48.78 -3.38 28.03
CA GLY A 195 48.97 -4.03 29.32
C GLY A 195 50.17 -4.98 29.32
N HIS A 196 50.36 -5.73 28.23
CA HIS A 196 51.52 -6.60 28.06
C HIS A 196 52.84 -5.81 27.95
N GLU A 197 52.90 -4.78 27.12
CA GLU A 197 54.10 -3.95 26.95
C GLU A 197 54.49 -3.22 28.25
N LEU A 198 53.51 -2.63 28.95
CA LEU A 198 53.75 -1.97 30.24
C LEU A 198 54.22 -2.97 31.32
N SER A 199 53.65 -4.18 31.35
CA SER A 199 54.11 -5.24 32.25
C SER A 199 55.55 -5.65 31.95
N LEU A 200 55.92 -5.79 30.67
CA LEU A 200 57.29 -6.11 30.27
C LEU A 200 58.28 -5.00 30.64
N ILE A 201 57.89 -3.73 30.49
CA ILE A 201 58.68 -2.57 30.93
C ILE A 201 58.88 -2.61 32.45
N ALA A 202 57.83 -2.87 33.22
CA ALA A 202 57.91 -2.97 34.68
C ALA A 202 58.87 -4.09 35.12
N VAL A 203 58.82 -5.25 34.46
CA VAL A 203 59.74 -6.38 34.74
C VAL A 203 61.18 -6.03 34.38
N ARG A 204 61.43 -5.37 33.24
CA ARG A 204 62.78 -4.92 32.85
C ARG A 204 63.34 -3.86 33.81
N ALA A 205 62.50 -2.92 34.24
CA ALA A 205 62.87 -1.91 35.23
C ALA A 205 63.20 -2.55 36.59
N ALA A 206 62.43 -3.56 37.03
CA ALA A 206 62.71 -4.33 38.23
C ALA A 206 64.05 -5.09 38.13
N ALA A 207 64.36 -5.67 36.97
CA ALA A 207 65.64 -6.34 36.76
C ALA A 207 66.83 -5.37 36.81
N LEU A 208 66.67 -4.16 36.25
CA LEU A 208 67.65 -3.07 36.37
C LEU A 208 67.84 -2.63 37.82
N GLU A 209 66.76 -2.46 38.60
CA GLU A 209 66.81 -2.07 40.02
C GLU A 209 67.68 -3.00 40.88
N VAL A 210 67.77 -4.29 40.52
CA VAL A 210 68.52 -5.33 41.26
C VAL A 210 69.92 -5.60 40.67
N ALA A 211 70.24 -5.03 39.50
CA ALA A 211 71.52 -5.27 38.83
C ALA A 211 72.73 -4.69 39.62
N PRO A 212 73.84 -5.44 39.72
CA PRO A 212 75.06 -4.97 40.38
C PRO A 212 75.78 -3.92 39.51
N GLY A 213 76.35 -2.88 40.15
CA GLY A 213 77.15 -1.84 39.47
C GLY A 213 76.45 -0.51 39.19
N LEU A 214 75.17 -0.36 39.57
CA LEU A 214 74.45 0.92 39.49
C LEU A 214 74.77 1.83 40.69
N ASP A 215 74.88 3.13 40.43
CA ASP A 215 74.92 4.15 41.47
C ASP A 215 73.54 4.38 42.12
N GLY A 216 73.48 5.10 43.24
CA GLY A 216 72.23 5.34 43.96
C GLY A 216 71.18 6.08 43.11
N THR A 217 71.61 7.03 42.29
CA THR A 217 70.75 7.83 41.41
C THR A 217 70.12 6.98 40.30
N GLN A 218 70.87 6.05 39.71
CA GLN A 218 70.40 5.13 38.67
C GLN A 218 69.40 4.10 39.23
N ARG A 219 69.62 3.64 40.48
CA ARG A 219 68.69 2.72 41.16
C ARG A 219 67.34 3.40 41.47
N ASP A 220 67.37 4.66 41.90
CA ASP A 220 66.15 5.46 42.11
C ASP A 220 65.40 5.69 40.80
N ALA A 221 66.11 5.97 39.69
CA ALA A 221 65.48 6.12 38.38
C ALA A 221 64.81 4.81 37.90
N ALA A 222 65.44 3.65 38.10
CA ALA A 222 64.85 2.34 37.76
C ALA A 222 63.59 2.04 38.62
N THR A 223 63.65 2.37 39.91
CA THR A 223 62.52 2.25 40.84
C THR A 223 61.34 3.11 40.37
N GLN A 224 61.61 4.37 40.02
CA GLN A 224 60.60 5.32 39.56
C GLN A 224 59.98 4.90 38.22
N LEU A 225 60.75 4.28 37.33
CA LEU A 225 60.26 3.71 36.07
C LEU A 225 59.30 2.53 36.32
N ARG A 226 59.67 1.63 37.25
CA ARG A 226 58.85 0.46 37.62
C ARG A 226 57.52 0.89 38.24
N THR A 227 57.52 1.81 39.20
CA THR A 227 56.27 2.31 39.82
C THR A 227 55.42 3.08 38.83
N SER A 228 56.02 3.86 37.93
CA SER A 228 55.27 4.59 36.89
C SER A 228 54.60 3.64 35.89
N ALA A 229 55.29 2.58 35.44
CA ALA A 229 54.72 1.56 34.57
C ALA A 229 53.59 0.79 35.26
N ALA A 230 53.78 0.37 36.53
CA ALA A 230 52.76 -0.33 37.31
C ALA A 230 51.51 0.54 37.54
N ALA A 231 51.68 1.82 37.87
CA ALA A 231 50.58 2.77 38.04
C ALA A 231 49.83 3.05 36.73
N ALA A 232 50.53 3.04 35.59
CA ALA A 232 49.91 3.18 34.27
C ALA A 232 49.03 1.97 33.92
N THR A 233 49.47 0.74 34.20
CA THR A 233 48.65 -0.48 34.03
C THR A 233 47.40 -0.47 34.89
N GLU A 234 47.51 -0.08 36.17
CA GLU A 234 46.36 -0.06 37.08
C GLU A 234 45.30 0.94 36.61
N ARG A 235 45.71 2.17 36.22
CA ARG A 235 44.82 3.17 35.65
C ARG A 235 44.13 2.72 34.37
N LEU A 236 44.83 1.97 33.52
CA LEU A 236 44.24 1.43 32.28
C LEU A 236 43.16 0.37 32.58
N ARG A 237 43.32 -0.38 33.68
CA ARG A 237 42.37 -1.40 34.15
C ARG A 237 41.13 -0.77 34.78
N GLU A 238 41.31 0.33 35.52
CA GLU A 238 40.24 1.08 36.17
C GLU A 238 39.35 1.86 35.17
N ILE A 239 39.87 2.28 34.02
CA ILE A 239 39.11 3.01 32.99
C ILE A 239 38.21 2.09 32.14
N ILE A 240 38.52 0.79 32.06
CA ILE A 240 37.82 -0.18 31.20
C ILE A 240 36.90 -1.13 32.00
N GLY A 241 37.18 -1.37 33.28
CA GLY A 241 36.31 -2.11 34.20
C GLY A 241 35.09 -1.33 34.65
#